data_AF-A0A535FF01-F1
#
_entry.id   AF-A0A535FF01-F1
#
_cell.length_a   1.000
_cell.length_b   1.000
_cell.length_c   1.000
_cell.angle_alpha   90.00
_cell.angle_beta   90.00
_cell.angle_gamma   90.00
#
_symmetry.space_group_name_H-M   'P 1'
#
loop_
_entity.id
_entity.type
_entity.pdbx_description
1 polymer ?
#
loop_
_entity_poly.entity_id
_entity_poly.type
_entity_poly.pdbx_seq_one_letter_code
_entity_poly.pdbx_strand_id
1 'polypeptide(L)'
;QQELLRDLALVVDLRVVAQGVHDAIVRNGGQLLRSATLFDVYTGDPLPAGKKNLTYSLVYQSPERTLTDVEANAVQERIVGALGEEFGAVLR
;
A
#
# COMPACT_ATOMS: atom_id res chain seq x y z
N GLN A 1 0.39 -16.08 16.10
CA GLN A 1 0.98 -16.15 14.74
C GLN A 1 1.81 -14.89 14.53
N GLN A 2 2.96 -14.97 13.86
CA GLN A 2 3.86 -13.83 13.67
C GLN A 2 3.32 -12.86 12.60
N GLU A 3 3.50 -11.56 12.83
CA GLU A 3 3.13 -10.50 11.87
C GLU A 3 4.34 -10.06 11.07
N LEU A 4 4.11 -9.70 9.80
CA LEU A 4 5.09 -9.08 8.92
C LEU A 4 4.62 -7.65 8.62
N LEU A 5 5.41 -6.66 9.03
CA LEU A 5 5.09 -5.25 8.84
C LEU A 5 5.89 -4.69 7.67
N ARG A 6 5.24 -3.92 6.81
CA ARG A 6 5.88 -3.27 5.66
C ARG A 6 5.28 -1.90 5.40
N ASP A 7 6.13 -0.95 5.08
CA ASP A 7 5.67 0.35 4.63
C ASP A 7 5.52 0.36 3.09
N LEU A 8 4.48 1.03 2.64
CA LEU A 8 4.17 1.26 1.24
C LEU A 8 4.05 2.77 1.01
N ALA A 9 5.07 3.36 0.38
CA ALA A 9 5.10 4.76 -0.01
C ALA A 9 4.77 4.90 -1.50
N LEU A 10 3.77 5.72 -1.81
CA LEU A 10 3.25 5.88 -3.16
C LEU A 10 3.10 7.36 -3.50
N VAL A 11 3.60 7.74 -4.68
CA VAL A 11 3.32 9.04 -5.28
C VAL A 11 2.10 8.93 -6.17
N VAL A 12 1.11 9.79 -5.94
CA VAL A 12 -0.15 9.89 -6.70
C VAL A 12 -0.48 11.35 -7.00
N ASP A 13 -1.41 11.59 -7.93
CA ASP A 13 -1.96 12.94 -8.13
C ASP A 13 -2.70 13.45 -6.88
N LEU A 14 -2.62 14.75 -6.62
CA LEU A 14 -3.26 15.40 -5.46
C LEU A 14 -4.76 15.11 -5.36
N ARG A 15 -5.42 14.99 -6.52
CA ARG A 15 -6.84 14.68 -6.71
C ARG A 15 -7.24 13.25 -6.36
N VAL A 16 -6.30 12.32 -6.24
CA VAL A 16 -6.60 10.93 -5.84
C VAL A 16 -7.06 10.91 -4.38
N VAL A 17 -8.24 10.38 -4.10
CA VAL A 17 -8.77 10.30 -2.73
C VAL A 17 -8.07 9.15 -1.99
N ALA A 18 -7.51 9.44 -0.81
CA ALA A 18 -6.75 8.44 -0.04
C ALA A 18 -7.60 7.21 0.33
N GLN A 19 -8.90 7.41 0.60
CA GLN A 19 -9.82 6.30 0.86
C GLN A 19 -9.88 5.30 -0.32
N GLY A 20 -9.89 5.79 -1.56
CA GLY A 20 -9.89 4.90 -2.73
C GLY A 20 -8.62 4.06 -2.82
N VAL A 21 -7.47 4.65 -2.51
CA VAL A 21 -6.18 3.94 -2.44
C VAL A 21 -6.21 2.89 -1.32
N HIS A 22 -6.70 3.25 -0.13
CA HIS A 22 -6.86 2.32 0.98
C HIS A 22 -7.76 1.13 0.61
N ASP A 23 -8.92 1.38 0.01
CA ASP A 23 -9.87 0.33 -0.37
C ASP A 23 -9.28 -0.62 -1.41
N ALA A 24 -8.49 -0.09 -2.35
CA ALA A 24 -7.76 -0.90 -3.30
C ALA A 24 -6.64 -1.73 -2.66
N ILE A 25 -5.92 -1.19 -1.67
CA ILE A 25 -4.94 -1.94 -0.86
C ILE A 25 -5.65 -3.11 -0.17
N VAL A 26 -6.75 -2.86 0.55
CA VAL A 26 -7.49 -3.90 1.28
C VAL A 26 -8.01 -4.99 0.35
N ARG A 27 -8.64 -4.58 -0.76
CA ARG A 27 -9.18 -5.49 -1.77
C ARG A 27 -8.10 -6.41 -2.37
N ASN A 28 -6.94 -5.86 -2.73
CA ASN A 28 -5.86 -6.63 -3.36
C ASN A 28 -4.98 -7.38 -2.36
N GLY A 29 -4.92 -6.92 -1.10
CA GLY A 29 -4.26 -7.60 0.01
C GLY A 29 -4.91 -8.93 0.37
N GLY A 30 -6.24 -9.00 0.23
CA GLY A 30 -7.01 -10.22 0.48
C GLY A 30 -6.83 -10.74 1.90
N GLN A 31 -6.92 -12.07 2.07
CA GLN A 31 -6.92 -12.69 3.41
C GLN A 31 -5.59 -12.59 4.17
N LEU A 32 -4.48 -12.29 3.47
CA LEU A 32 -3.17 -12.20 4.08
C LEU A 32 -2.84 -10.79 4.59
N LEU A 33 -3.59 -9.77 4.15
CA LEU A 33 -3.48 -8.43 4.67
C LEU A 33 -4.43 -8.28 5.86
N ARG A 34 -3.87 -8.10 7.05
CA ARG A 34 -4.63 -7.89 8.27
C ARG A 34 -5.09 -6.43 8.42
N SER A 35 -4.22 -5.48 8.08
CA SER A 35 -4.56 -4.05 8.15
C SER A 35 -3.70 -3.21 7.23
N ALA A 36 -4.25 -2.08 6.79
CA ALA A 36 -3.55 -1.01 6.11
C ALA A 36 -3.87 0.31 6.79
N THR A 37 -2.83 1.04 7.22
CA THR A 37 -3.01 2.30 7.95
C THR A 37 -2.25 3.40 7.24
N LEU A 38 -2.96 4.42 6.74
CA LEU A 38 -2.32 5.65 6.26
C LEU A 38 -1.77 6.40 7.47
N PHE A 39 -0.47 6.66 7.50
CA PHE A 39 0.16 7.39 8.62
C PHE A 39 0.89 8.65 8.19
N ASP A 40 1.20 8.81 6.90
CA ASP A 40 1.83 10.01 6.38
C ASP A 40 1.24 10.44 5.04
N VAL A 41 1.00 11.74 4.91
CA VAL A 41 0.57 12.41 3.67
C VAL A 41 1.46 13.61 3.48
N TYR A 42 2.34 13.52 2.50
CA TYR A 42 3.33 14.54 2.22
C TYR A 42 3.09 15.23 0.88
N THR A 43 3.16 16.55 0.87
CA THR A 43 3.11 17.40 -0.32
C THR A 43 4.24 18.42 -0.26
N GLY A 44 4.85 18.73 -1.40
CA GLY A 44 5.95 19.70 -1.49
C GLY A 44 7.25 19.07 -2.00
N ASP A 45 8.30 19.89 -2.08
CA ASP A 45 9.58 19.49 -2.67
C ASP A 45 10.26 18.38 -1.85
N PRO A 46 10.67 17.25 -2.47
CA PRO A 46 11.04 17.14 -3.88
C PRO A 46 9.97 16.49 -4.79
N LEU A 47 8.69 16.48 -4.41
CA LEU A 47 7.63 15.93 -5.26
C LEU A 47 7.32 16.86 -6.44
N PRO A 48 7.06 16.32 -7.65
CA PRO A 48 6.56 17.12 -8.76
C PRO A 48 5.28 17.88 -8.38
N ALA A 49 5.09 19.07 -8.97
CA ALA A 49 3.88 19.84 -8.79
C ALA A 49 2.64 19.00 -9.13
N GLY A 50 1.59 19.12 -8.31
CA GLY A 50 0.36 18.34 -8.51
C GLY A 50 0.38 16.92 -7.91
N LYS A 51 1.49 16.50 -7.28
CA LYS A 51 1.61 15.18 -6.64
C LYS A 51 1.57 15.24 -5.11
N LYS A 52 1.25 14.11 -4.50
CA LYS A 52 1.41 13.82 -3.07
C LYS A 52 1.98 12.44 -2.85
N ASN A 53 2.71 12.25 -1.76
CA ASN A 53 3.12 10.95 -1.26
C ASN A 53 2.14 10.49 -0.18
N LEU A 54 1.65 9.27 -0.31
CA LEU A 54 0.87 8.58 0.71
C LEU A 54 1.71 7.42 1.23
N THR A 55 1.92 7.36 2.54
CA THR A 55 2.64 6.25 3.18
C THR A 55 1.69 5.44 4.06
N TYR A 56 1.58 4.15 3.72
CA TYR A 56 0.78 3.18 4.46
C TYR A 56 1.69 2.23 5.22
N SER A 57 1.32 1.88 6.44
CA SER A 57 1.86 0.72 7.14
C SER A 57 0.92 -0.47 6.92
N LEU A 58 1.46 -1.55 6.37
CA LEU A 58 0.74 -2.77 6.03
C LEU A 58 1.16 -3.88 7.00
N VAL A 59 0.17 -4.54 7.59
CA VAL A 59 0.38 -5.71 8.45
C VAL A 59 -0.10 -6.94 7.71
N TYR A 60 0.82 -7.84 7.42
CA TYR A 60 0.55 -9.13 6.82
C TYR A 60 0.56 -10.23 7.86
N GLN A 61 -0.42 -11.12 7.78
CA GLN A 61 -0.55 -12.27 8.67
C GLN A 61 -1.41 -13.34 8.00
N SER A 62 -0.95 -14.60 8.03
CA SER A 62 -1.81 -15.72 7.68
C SER A 62 -2.66 -16.14 8.88
N PRO A 63 -3.94 -16.51 8.67
CA PRO A 63 -4.81 -16.97 9.76
C PRO A 63 -4.48 -18.40 10.24
N GLU A 64 -3.72 -19.16 9.46
CA GLU A 64 -3.57 -20.62 9.64
C GLU A 64 -2.13 -21.06 9.95
N ARG A 65 -1.14 -20.30 9.47
CA ARG A 65 0.27 -20.67 9.59
C ARG A 65 1.19 -19.46 9.60
N THR A 66 2.47 -19.69 9.92
CA THR A 66 3.49 -18.67 9.70
C THR A 66 3.52 -18.24 8.23
N LEU A 67 3.33 -16.95 8.01
CA LEU A 67 3.42 -16.33 6.69
C LEU A 67 4.88 -16.21 6.29
N THR A 68 5.21 -16.55 5.05
CA THR A 68 6.56 -16.39 4.52
C THR A 68 6.75 -15.03 3.84
N ASP A 69 7.99 -14.56 3.77
CA ASP A 69 8.32 -13.32 3.06
C ASP A 69 7.97 -13.37 1.57
N VAL A 70 8.07 -14.53 0.94
CA VAL A 70 7.73 -14.73 -0.48
C VAL A 70 6.25 -14.48 -0.72
N GLU A 71 5.39 -14.94 0.18
CA GLU A 71 3.95 -14.73 0.08
C GLU A 71 3.56 -13.28 0.37
N ALA A 72 4.17 -12.67 1.37
CA ALA A 72 3.99 -11.24 1.65
C ALA A 72 4.46 -10.38 0.46
N ASN A 73 5.58 -10.74 -0.18
CA ASN A 73 6.06 -10.09 -1.41
C ASN A 73 5.04 -10.20 -2.55
N ALA A 74 4.52 -11.40 -2.82
CA ALA A 74 3.55 -11.60 -3.89
C ALA A 74 2.25 -10.79 -3.67
N VAL A 75 1.83 -10.61 -2.42
CA VAL A 75 0.68 -9.75 -2.08
C VAL A 75 1.04 -8.27 -2.27
N GLN A 76 2.22 -7.84 -1.79
CA GLN A 76 2.70 -6.46 -1.96
C GLN A 76 2.78 -6.06 -3.43
N GLU A 77 3.37 -6.92 -4.29
CA GLU A 77 3.51 -6.67 -5.73
C GLU A 77 2.15 -6.54 -6.42
N ARG A 78 1.18 -7.38 -6.03
CA ARG A 78 -0.19 -7.30 -6.53
C ARG A 78 -0.87 -5.99 -6.14
N ILE A 79 -0.70 -5.55 -4.89
CA ILE A 79 -1.21 -4.27 -4.41
C ILE A 79 -0.58 -3.14 -5.24
N VAL A 80 0.74 -3.11 -5.39
CA VAL A 80 1.45 -2.07 -6.15
C VAL A 80 0.98 -2.03 -7.61
N GLY A 81 0.85 -3.19 -8.27
CA GLY A 81 0.35 -3.28 -9.65
C GLY A 81 -1.05 -2.69 -9.80
N ALA A 82 -2.00 -3.11 -8.95
CA ALA A 82 -3.37 -2.60 -8.99
C ALA A 82 -3.44 -1.08 -8.73
N LEU A 83 -2.63 -0.57 -7.80
CA LEU A 83 -2.58 0.87 -7.52
C LEU A 83 -1.97 1.68 -8.68
N GLY A 84 -0.97 1.11 -9.36
CA GLY A 84 -0.42 1.66 -10.59
C GLY A 84 -1.47 1.76 -11.70
N GLU A 85 -2.26 0.69 -11.90
CA GLU A 85 -3.31 0.65 -12.93
C GLU A 85 -4.50 1.58 -12.61
N GLU A 86 -5.00 1.58 -11.37
CA GLU A 86 -6.24 2.27 -10.98
C GLU A 86 -6.02 3.76 -10.67
N PHE A 87 -4.86 4.12 -10.12
CA PHE A 87 -4.59 5.49 -9.65
C PHE A 87 -3.38 6.15 -10.31
N GLY A 88 -2.68 5.45 -11.23
CA GLY A 88 -1.40 5.93 -11.73
C GLY A 88 -0.35 6.07 -10.62
N ALA A 89 -0.47 5.26 -9.56
CA ALA A 89 0.42 5.33 -8.41
C ALA A 89 1.82 4.82 -8.78
N VAL A 90 2.85 5.48 -8.27
CA VAL A 90 4.25 5.08 -8.47
C VAL A 90 4.89 4.85 -7.11
N LEU A 91 5.58 3.72 -6.95
CA LEU A 91 6.35 3.43 -5.73
C LEU A 91 7.45 4.49 -5.55
N ARG A 92 7.59 5.02 -4.33
CA ARG A 92 8.59 6.03 -3.98
C ARG A 92 9.90 5.42 -3.50
#